data_AF-A0A2W4I5S4-F1
#
_entry.id   AF-A0A2W4I5S4-F1
#
_cell.length_a   1.000
_cell.length_b   1.000
_cell.length_c   1.000
_cell.angle_alpha   90.00
_cell.angle_beta   90.00
_cell.angle_gamma   90.00
#
_symmetry.space_group_name_H-M   'P 1'
#
loop_
_entity.id
_entity.type
_entity.pdbx_description
1 polymer ?
#
loop_
_entity_poly.entity_id
_entity_poly.type
_entity_poly.pdbx_seq_one_letter_code
_entity_poly.pdbx_strand_id
1 'polypeptide(L)'
;MTSIVAFHAQQCLEKSFKAILEEQNEKVKKIHDLEKLYNQVSEYVILKLDYKILRQLDQLYIEARYPGEMGLMPNGKPAIEDAQVFYKFSKDIYNQILNFLGGSDRKL
;
A
#
# COMPACT_ATOMS: atom_id res chain seq x y z
N MET A 1 1.68 17.26 7.34
CA MET A 1 2.77 16.74 6.49
C MET A 1 2.91 15.23 6.64
N THR A 2 2.96 14.69 7.85
CA THR A 2 3.03 13.22 8.08
C THR A 2 1.81 12.45 7.55
N SER A 3 0.61 13.01 7.65
CA SER A 3 -0.62 12.43 7.06
C SER A 3 -0.58 12.33 5.53
N ILE A 4 0.06 13.29 4.84
CA ILE A 4 0.22 13.28 3.38
C ILE A 4 1.16 12.14 2.95
N VAL A 5 2.19 11.85 3.75
CA VAL A 5 3.10 10.72 3.51
C VAL A 5 2.35 9.39 3.63
N ALA A 6 1.55 9.20 4.67
CA ALA A 6 0.72 8.01 4.83
C ALA A 6 -0.27 7.85 3.65
N PHE A 7 -0.92 8.93 3.23
CA PHE A 7 -1.81 8.92 2.07
C PHE A 7 -1.10 8.48 0.78
N HIS A 8 0.06 9.04 0.47
CA HIS A 8 0.81 8.66 -0.73
C HIS A 8 1.43 7.26 -0.64
N ALA A 9 1.84 6.83 0.55
CA ALA A 9 2.29 5.45 0.79
C ALA A 9 1.16 4.45 0.52
N GLN A 10 -0.05 4.70 1.03
CA GLN A 10 -1.23 3.87 0.76
C GLN A 10 -1.53 3.84 -0.75
N GLN A 11 -1.56 5.00 -1.41
CA GLN A 11 -1.85 5.08 -2.86
C GLN A 11 -0.79 4.40 -3.72
N CYS A 12 0.47 4.45 -3.30
CA CYS A 12 1.57 3.73 -3.96
C CYS A 12 1.31 2.22 -3.92
N LEU A 13 1.05 1.68 -2.72
CA LEU A 13 0.75 0.25 -2.56
C LEU A 13 -0.49 -0.18 -3.33
N GLU A 14 -1.57 0.61 -3.26
CA GLU A 14 -2.82 0.30 -3.96
C GLU A 14 -2.60 0.14 -5.46
N LYS A 15 -1.89 1.08 -6.08
CA LYS A 15 -1.60 1.05 -7.51
C LYS A 15 -0.65 -0.08 -7.87
N SER A 16 0.35 -0.37 -7.05
CA SER A 16 1.29 -1.47 -7.30
C SER A 16 0.61 -2.84 -7.21
N PHE A 17 -0.30 -3.03 -6.25
CA PHE A 17 -1.11 -4.26 -6.18
C PHE A 17 -2.04 -4.40 -7.38
N LYS A 18 -2.70 -3.31 -7.78
CA LYS A 18 -3.56 -3.30 -8.97
C LYS A 18 -2.78 -3.59 -10.26
N ALA A 19 -1.53 -3.13 -10.38
CA ALA A 19 -0.67 -3.45 -11.51
C ALA A 19 -0.40 -4.96 -11.62
N ILE A 20 -0.17 -5.66 -10.50
CA ILE A 20 -0.04 -7.12 -10.52
C ILE A 20 -1.33 -7.78 -10.98
N LEU A 21 -2.49 -7.37 -10.44
CA LEU A 21 -3.77 -7.94 -10.85
C LEU A 21 -4.03 -7.71 -12.35
N GLU A 22 -3.71 -6.52 -12.86
CA GLU A 22 -3.84 -6.19 -14.28
C GLU A 22 -2.90 -7.03 -15.16
N GLU A 23 -1.65 -7.23 -14.77
CA GLU A 23 -0.68 -8.12 -15.44
C GLU A 23 -1.22 -9.56 -15.56
N GLN A 24 -1.96 -10.01 -14.54
CA GLN A 24 -2.57 -11.35 -14.52
C GLN A 24 -3.95 -11.40 -15.21
N ASN A 25 -4.32 -10.35 -15.96
CA ASN A 25 -5.62 -10.21 -16.63
C ASN A 25 -6.83 -10.28 -15.69
N GLU A 26 -6.65 -10.03 -14.39
CA GLU A 26 -7.74 -9.95 -13.43
C GLU A 26 -8.52 -8.64 -13.57
N LYS A 27 -9.83 -8.71 -13.38
CA LYS A 27 -10.65 -7.50 -13.38
C LYS A 27 -10.36 -6.70 -12.10
N VAL A 28 -9.62 -5.61 -12.26
CA VAL A 28 -9.29 -4.71 -11.14
C VAL A 28 -10.56 -4.11 -10.54
N LYS A 29 -10.88 -4.52 -9.31
CA LYS A 29 -12.03 -4.00 -8.56
C LYS A 29 -11.77 -2.56 -8.12
N LYS A 30 -12.82 -1.74 -8.08
CA LYS A 30 -12.79 -0.36 -7.54
C LYS A 30 -12.78 -0.37 -6.00
N ILE A 31 -11.81 -1.07 -5.41
CA ILE A 31 -11.55 -1.11 -3.97
C ILE A 31 -10.23 -0.40 -3.66
N HIS A 32 -10.14 0.18 -2.47
CA HIS A 32 -8.95 0.89 -1.96
C HIS A 32 -8.35 0.22 -0.71
N ASP A 33 -8.94 -0.90 -0.29
CA ASP A 33 -8.54 -1.67 0.87
C ASP A 33 -7.31 -2.52 0.52
N LEU A 34 -6.16 -2.19 1.11
CA LEU A 34 -4.88 -2.82 0.81
C LEU A 34 -4.84 -4.27 1.26
N GLU A 35 -5.47 -4.63 2.37
CA GLU A 35 -5.56 -6.04 2.80
C GLU A 35 -6.29 -6.91 1.79
N LYS A 36 -7.46 -6.46 1.31
CA LYS A 36 -8.24 -7.19 0.31
C LYS A 36 -7.48 -7.30 -1.01
N LEU A 37 -6.82 -6.21 -1.44
CA LEU A 37 -6.00 -6.24 -2.64
C LEU A 37 -4.82 -7.21 -2.49
N TYR A 38 -4.13 -7.17 -1.35
CA TYR A 38 -2.99 -8.05 -1.10
C TYR A 38 -3.37 -9.51 -1.04
N ASN A 39 -4.53 -9.86 -0.44
CA ASN A 39 -5.02 -11.23 -0.45
C ASN A 39 -5.16 -11.79 -1.87
N GLN A 40 -5.67 -10.99 -2.81
CA GLN A 40 -5.73 -11.39 -4.23
C GLN A 40 -4.34 -11.46 -4.86
N VAL A 41 -3.48 -10.48 -4.59
CA VAL A 41 -2.10 -10.44 -5.11
C VAL A 41 -1.26 -11.63 -4.61
N SER A 42 -1.50 -12.09 -3.39
CA SER A 42 -0.74 -13.17 -2.75
C SER A 42 -0.90 -14.52 -3.46
N GLU A 43 -1.91 -14.67 -4.31
CA GLU A 43 -2.09 -15.83 -5.19
C GLU A 43 -1.03 -15.90 -6.30
N TYR A 44 -0.45 -14.75 -6.68
CA TYR A 44 0.48 -14.63 -7.80
C TYR A 44 1.92 -14.33 -7.36
N VAL A 45 2.10 -13.58 -6.27
CA VAL A 45 3.42 -13.20 -5.77
C VAL A 45 3.48 -13.18 -4.25
N ILE A 46 4.52 -13.80 -3.71
CA ILE A 46 4.82 -13.78 -2.27
C ILE A 46 5.65 -12.52 -1.99
N LEU A 47 4.99 -11.48 -1.49
CA LEU A 47 5.65 -10.27 -1.01
C LEU A 47 6.04 -10.42 0.46
N LYS A 48 7.28 -10.04 0.79
CA LYS A 48 7.69 -9.89 2.18
C LYS A 48 7.19 -8.55 2.70
N LEU A 49 6.13 -8.58 3.49
CA LEU A 49 5.55 -7.39 4.13
C LEU A 49 5.09 -7.67 5.57
N ASP A 50 4.96 -6.59 6.33
CA ASP A 50 4.34 -6.55 7.65
C ASP A 50 2.87 -6.13 7.53
N TYR A 51 1.96 -7.08 7.81
CA TYR A 51 0.51 -6.85 7.78
C TYR A 51 0.04 -5.78 8.76
N LYS A 52 0.76 -5.56 9.87
CA LYS A 52 0.40 -4.53 10.85
C LYS A 52 0.55 -3.14 10.24
N ILE A 53 1.64 -2.91 9.49
CA ILE A 53 1.89 -1.63 8.82
C ILE A 53 0.90 -1.42 7.67
N LEU A 54 0.56 -2.50 6.95
CA LEU A 54 -0.47 -2.48 5.90
C LEU A 54 -1.83 -1.98 6.45
N ARG A 55 -2.27 -2.56 7.58
CA ARG A 55 -3.48 -2.16 8.31
C ARG A 55 -3.47 -0.71 8.76
N GLN A 56 -2.35 -0.26 9.30
CA GLN A 56 -2.20 1.13 9.75
C GLN A 56 -2.36 2.12 8.59
N LEU A 57 -1.86 1.79 7.39
CA LEU A 57 -2.03 2.62 6.19
C LEU A 57 -3.50 2.70 5.73
N ASP A 58 -4.22 1.58 5.74
CA ASP A 58 -5.66 1.56 5.40
C ASP A 58 -6.49 2.40 6.36
N GLN A 59 -6.22 2.29 7.66
CA GLN A 59 -6.92 3.08 8.68
C GLN A 59 -6.69 4.58 8.51
N LEU A 60 -5.42 5.00 8.36
CA LEU A 60 -5.07 6.42 8.17
C LEU A 60 -5.67 7.00 6.88
N TYR A 61 -5.84 6.18 5.84
CA TYR A 61 -6.41 6.60 4.57
C TYR A 61 -7.92 6.88 4.64
N ILE A 62 -8.66 6.17 5.50
CA ILE A 62 -10.07 6.45 5.79
C ILE A 62 -10.18 7.76 6.57
N GLU A 63 -9.38 7.93 7.62
CA GLU A 63 -9.37 9.11 8.48
C GLU A 63 -8.97 10.39 7.73
N ALA A 64 -8.03 10.30 6.78
CA ALA A 64 -7.63 11.44 5.95
C ALA A 64 -8.74 11.96 5.01
N ARG A 65 -9.72 11.12 4.65
CA ARG A 65 -10.84 11.49 3.76
C ARG A 65 -12.06 12.04 4.50
N TYR A 66 -12.17 11.79 5.80
CA TYR A 66 -13.28 12.25 6.63
C TYR A 66 -12.76 13.03 7.85
N PRO A 67 -12.41 14.32 7.70
CA PRO A 67 -11.79 15.11 8.76
C PRO A 67 -12.67 15.33 10.01
N GLY A 68 -13.97 14.98 9.95
CA GLY A 68 -14.88 14.99 11.09
C GLY A 68 -14.65 13.83 12.09
N GLU A 69 -14.00 12.74 11.67
CA GLU A 69 -13.51 11.66 12.52
C GLU A 69 -12.00 11.80 12.71
N MET A 70 -11.57 12.95 13.23
CA MET A 70 -10.18 13.37 13.22
C MET A 70 -9.24 12.36 13.92
N GLY A 71 -8.60 11.49 13.12
CA GLY A 71 -7.15 11.41 12.94
C GLY A 71 -6.30 11.22 14.20
N LEU A 72 -6.68 10.30 15.07
CA LEU A 72 -5.84 9.87 16.18
C LEU A 72 -5.52 8.38 15.97
N MET A 73 -4.26 8.06 15.66
CA MET A 73 -3.69 6.83 16.23
C MET A 73 -3.90 6.87 17.76
N PRO A 74 -3.73 5.77 18.51
CA PRO A 74 -3.81 5.81 19.98
C PRO A 74 -3.00 6.97 20.63
N ASN A 75 -2.00 7.52 19.91
CA ASN A 75 -1.12 8.59 20.33
C ASN A 75 -1.34 9.95 19.59
N GLY A 76 -2.32 10.05 18.70
CA GLY A 76 -2.67 11.26 17.96
C GLY A 76 -2.17 11.36 16.52
N LYS A 77 -1.63 12.52 16.10
CA LYS A 77 -1.08 12.74 14.75
C LYS A 77 0.10 11.78 14.52
N PRO A 78 0.24 11.18 13.32
CA PRO A 78 1.40 10.35 13.01
C PRO A 78 2.68 11.17 13.22
N ALA A 79 3.59 10.61 13.99
CA ALA A 79 4.88 11.22 14.26
C ALA A 79 5.75 11.18 12.99
N ILE A 80 6.88 11.89 12.98
CA ILE A 80 7.78 11.90 11.81
C ILE A 80 8.34 10.49 11.56
N GLU A 81 8.53 9.74 12.65
CA GLU A 81 8.97 8.35 12.66
C GLU A 81 7.96 7.45 11.92
N ASP A 82 6.66 7.63 12.16
CA ASP A 82 5.62 6.87 11.45
C ASP A 82 5.65 7.14 9.95
N ALA A 83 5.82 8.41 9.55
CA ALA A 83 5.94 8.77 8.14
C ALA A 83 7.16 8.13 7.47
N GLN A 84 8.29 8.03 8.16
CA GLN A 84 9.48 7.33 7.66
C GLN A 84 9.25 5.82 7.54
N VAL A 85 8.60 5.22 8.53
CA VAL A 85 8.20 3.80 8.49
C VAL A 85 7.31 3.53 7.29
N PHE A 86 6.27 4.32 7.07
CA PHE A 86 5.36 4.17 5.94
C PHE A 86 6.05 4.35 4.60
N TYR A 87 6.90 5.36 4.46
CA TYR A 87 7.66 5.60 3.24
C TYR A 87 8.58 4.41 2.91
N LYS A 88 9.35 3.93 3.90
CA LYS A 88 10.27 2.81 3.70
C LYS A 88 9.50 1.53 3.35
N PHE A 89 8.44 1.25 4.10
CA PHE A 89 7.56 0.12 3.86
C PHE A 89 6.98 0.11 2.44
N SER A 90 6.39 1.23 2.00
CA SER A 90 5.82 1.32 0.66
C SER A 90 6.87 1.17 -0.44
N LYS A 91 8.06 1.75 -0.23
CA LYS A 91 9.18 1.64 -1.18
C LYS A 91 9.70 0.21 -1.30
N ASP A 92 9.84 -0.49 -0.18
CA ASP A 92 10.33 -1.87 -0.17
C ASP A 92 9.37 -2.82 -0.89
N ILE A 93 8.05 -2.65 -0.70
CA ILE A 93 7.04 -3.43 -1.43
C ILE A 93 7.04 -3.06 -2.91
N TYR A 94 7.06 -1.76 -3.25
CA TYR A 94 7.12 -1.31 -4.64
C TYR A 94 8.31 -1.93 -5.39
N ASN A 95 9.50 -1.96 -4.77
CA ASN A 95 10.69 -2.57 -5.37
C ASN A 95 10.53 -4.08 -5.57
N GLN A 96 9.91 -4.80 -4.64
CA GLN A 96 9.62 -6.23 -4.81
C GLN A 96 8.69 -6.46 -5.99
N ILE A 97 7.66 -5.62 -6.13
CA ILE A 97 6.69 -5.69 -7.24
C ILE A 97 7.37 -5.36 -8.58
N LEU A 98 8.22 -4.33 -8.62
CA LEU A 98 9.01 -4.00 -9.80
C LEU A 98 9.92 -5.15 -10.22
N ASN A 99 10.55 -5.84 -9.27
CA ASN A 99 11.39 -6.99 -9.59
C ASN A 99 10.57 -8.16 -10.13
N PHE A 100 9.37 -8.38 -9.59
CA PHE A 100 8.44 -9.39 -10.08
C PHE A 100 7.98 -9.09 -11.51
N LEU A 101 7.49 -7.87 -11.78
CA LEU A 101 7.01 -7.47 -13.10
C LEU A 101 8.15 -7.31 -14.12
N GLY A 102 9.25 -6.66 -13.73
CA GLY A 102 10.42 -6.44 -14.58
C GLY A 102 11.24 -7.70 -14.89
N GLY A 103 11.02 -8.80 -14.15
CA GLY A 103 11.52 -10.13 -14.48
C GLY A 103 10.71 -10.83 -15.58
N SER A 104 9.47 -10.41 -15.81
CA SER A 104 8.58 -10.95 -16.85
C SER A 104 8.88 -10.35 -18.24
N ASP A 105 9.40 -9.11 -18.27
CA ASP A 105 9.46 -8.26 -19.48
C ASP A 105 10.86 -8.00 -20.07
N ARG A 106 11.84 -8.89 -19.85
CA ARG A 106 13.09 -8.89 -20.63
C ARG A 106 13.18 -10.08 -21.58
N LYS A 107 12.24 -10.13 -22.53
CA LYS A 107 12.49 -10.69 -23.87
C LYS A 107 12.28 -9.57 -24.88
N LEU A 108 13.29 -8.71 -25.02
CA LEU A 108 13.49 -7.89 -26.22
C LEU A 108 14.39 -8.68 -27.17
#